data_AF-A0A8J6LUG0-F1
#
_entry.id   AF-A0A8J6LUG0-F1
#
_cell.length_a   1.000
_cell.length_b   1.000
_cell.length_c   1.000
_cell.angle_alpha   90.00
_cell.angle_beta   90.00
_cell.angle_gamma   90.00
#
_symmetry.space_group_name_H-M   'P 1'
#
loop_
_entity.id
_entity.type
_entity.pdbx_description
1 polymer ?
#
loop_
_entity_poly.entity_id
_entity_poly.type
_entity_poly.pdbx_seq_one_letter_code
_entity_poly.pdbx_strand_id
1 'polypeptide(L)'
;MRPIGSPPERSPRTRRWAMLGLLALVMLICTGCNDEDLPRLGFPTPATEESPRILLMWQGSWLAAIITGAVVWGLIVWSCIFHRKKHADDIPIQTRYNLPIEALYTILPFVMVVVLFYFTERDQSIILDEDRPADLTVNVVGRQWSWSFNYVTQNAYETGTPAQQPELWLPVNKLVHFDVTSADVIHSWWVPNFLFKMDVIPGRTNTFELTPNKLGTFSGKCAELCGRDHSRMFFTVKVVSEDEYRAHIDELKKNGQQGQLPRGVENTKEARERAYNLEDSYQDEHAGVDHSTEPAAGEEGSEPTAEEEDSEPASDGAGTEPSTEGEPATSESGGTS
;
A
#
# COMPACT_ATOMS: atom_id res chain seq x y z
N MET A 1 -10.51 -29.58 58.31
CA MET A 1 -9.82 -29.53 57.00
C MET A 1 -10.86 -29.30 55.91
N ARG A 2 -10.84 -28.14 55.23
CA ARG A 2 -11.74 -27.81 54.11
C ARG A 2 -11.03 -28.14 52.78
N PRO A 3 -11.73 -28.68 51.76
CA PRO A 3 -11.10 -29.04 50.50
C PRO A 3 -10.75 -27.79 49.69
N ILE A 4 -9.56 -27.80 49.09
CA ILE A 4 -9.02 -26.75 48.23
C ILE A 4 -9.58 -26.95 46.81
N GLY A 5 -10.15 -25.88 46.23
CA GLY A 5 -10.17 -25.68 44.78
C GLY A 5 -11.47 -25.96 44.02
N SER A 6 -12.60 -25.35 44.40
CA SER A 6 -13.66 -25.10 43.42
C SER A 6 -13.32 -23.82 42.63
N PRO A 7 -13.31 -23.84 41.28
CA PRO A 7 -13.14 -22.61 40.50
C PRO A 7 -14.31 -21.67 40.82
N PRO A 8 -14.07 -20.35 40.89
CA PRO A 8 -15.12 -19.41 41.25
C PRO A 8 -16.27 -19.51 40.24
N GLU A 9 -17.48 -19.79 40.74
CA GLU A 9 -18.71 -19.71 39.93
C GLU A 9 -18.85 -18.28 39.40
N ARG A 10 -18.65 -18.11 38.09
CA ARG A 10 -18.90 -16.82 37.44
C ARG A 10 -20.38 -16.49 37.57
N SER A 11 -20.69 -15.45 38.34
CA SER A 11 -22.07 -15.04 38.61
C SER A 11 -22.81 -14.74 37.30
N PRO A 12 -24.13 -14.99 37.21
CA PRO A 12 -24.93 -14.75 35.99
C PRO A 12 -24.84 -13.29 35.50
N ARG A 13 -24.49 -12.34 36.38
CA ARG A 13 -24.22 -10.94 36.02
C ARG A 13 -22.94 -10.78 35.19
N THR A 14 -21.83 -11.43 35.54
CA THR A 14 -20.57 -11.34 34.78
C THR A 14 -20.70 -11.92 33.36
N ARG A 15 -21.49 -12.98 33.18
CA ARG A 15 -21.79 -13.57 31.88
C ARG A 15 -22.66 -12.66 30.99
N ARG A 16 -23.59 -11.90 31.60
CA ARG A 16 -24.42 -10.90 30.88
C ARG A 16 -23.59 -9.71 30.42
N TRP A 17 -22.69 -9.19 31.25
CA TRP A 17 -21.79 -8.10 30.87
C TRP A 17 -20.77 -8.53 29.79
N ALA A 18 -20.25 -9.76 29.87
CA ALA A 18 -19.40 -10.30 28.80
C ALA A 18 -20.14 -10.47 27.47
N MET A 19 -21.41 -10.92 27.49
CA MET A 19 -22.22 -11.00 26.26
C MET A 19 -22.60 -9.62 25.72
N LEU A 20 -22.91 -8.65 26.58
CA LEU A 20 -23.17 -7.27 26.15
C LEU A 20 -21.91 -6.60 25.57
N GLY A 21 -20.74 -6.85 26.15
CA GLY A 21 -19.46 -6.40 25.60
C GLY A 21 -19.14 -7.01 24.24
N LEU A 22 -19.41 -8.31 24.06
CA LEU A 22 -19.26 -8.99 22.77
C LEU A 22 -20.25 -8.45 21.73
N LEU A 23 -21.50 -8.21 22.12
CA LEU A 23 -22.52 -7.66 21.23
C LEU A 23 -22.20 -6.23 20.82
N ALA A 24 -21.71 -5.41 21.75
CA ALA A 24 -21.24 -4.05 21.49
C ALA A 24 -20.03 -4.03 20.55
N LEU A 25 -19.06 -4.94 20.75
CA LEU A 25 -17.91 -5.11 19.87
C LEU A 25 -18.34 -5.52 18.45
N VAL A 26 -19.28 -6.46 18.32
CA VAL A 26 -19.84 -6.88 17.02
C VAL A 26 -20.58 -5.72 16.36
N MET A 27 -21.39 -4.96 17.09
CA MET A 27 -22.06 -3.77 16.53
C MET A 27 -21.05 -2.70 16.08
N LEU A 28 -19.96 -2.48 16.82
CA LEU A 28 -18.90 -1.56 16.45
C LEU A 28 -18.16 -1.98 15.17
N ILE A 29 -17.98 -3.30 14.97
CA ILE A 29 -17.38 -3.87 13.76
C ILE A 29 -18.34 -3.73 12.56
N CYS A 30 -19.65 -3.82 12.79
CA CYS A 30 -20.66 -3.72 11.73
C CYS A 30 -20.96 -2.27 11.27
N THR A 31 -20.61 -1.24 12.04
CA THR A 31 -20.89 0.17 11.69
C THR A 31 -20.00 0.76 10.58
N GLY A 32 -18.98 0.04 10.09
CA GLY A 32 -18.03 0.53 9.09
C GLY A 32 -18.31 0.12 7.63
N CYS A 33 -19.43 -0.54 7.35
CA CYS A 33 -19.70 -1.09 6.01
C CYS A 33 -20.48 -0.09 5.14
N ASN A 34 -19.81 0.49 4.15
CA ASN A 34 -20.50 1.11 3.02
C ASN A 34 -21.01 0.02 2.06
N ASP A 35 -22.29 0.09 1.68
CA ASP A 35 -22.93 -0.90 0.80
C ASP A 35 -22.22 -1.05 -0.56
N GLU A 36 -21.60 0.02 -1.05
CA GLU A 36 -20.86 0.05 -2.33
C GLU A 36 -19.47 -0.61 -2.25
N ASP A 37 -18.86 -0.65 -1.06
CA ASP A 37 -17.48 -1.14 -0.85
C ASP A 37 -17.46 -2.61 -0.41
N LEU A 38 -18.54 -3.09 0.22
CA LEU A 38 -18.71 -4.48 0.66
C LEU A 38 -18.48 -5.52 -0.45
N PRO A 39 -19.10 -5.40 -1.65
CA PRO A 39 -18.86 -6.36 -2.73
C PRO A 39 -17.39 -6.40 -3.17
N ARG A 40 -16.65 -5.30 -3.00
CA ARG A 40 -15.26 -5.17 -3.44
C ARG A 40 -14.26 -5.65 -2.38
N LEU A 41 -14.72 -5.99 -1.18
CA LEU A 41 -13.89 -6.48 -0.07
C LEU A 41 -12.65 -5.60 0.16
N GLY A 42 -12.86 -4.28 0.18
CA GLY A 42 -11.81 -3.28 0.43
C GLY A 42 -11.06 -2.78 -0.80
N PHE A 43 -11.33 -3.26 -2.02
CA PHE A 43 -10.75 -2.69 -3.24
C PHE A 43 -11.45 -1.41 -3.71
N PRO A 44 -10.70 -0.43 -4.25
CA PRO A 44 -11.25 0.78 -4.83
C PRO A 44 -12.08 0.45 -6.08
N THR A 45 -12.87 1.43 -6.56
CA THR A 45 -13.63 1.23 -7.80
C THR A 45 -12.67 1.05 -8.99
N PRO A 46 -12.82 -0.06 -9.76
CA PRO A 46 -12.08 -0.28 -11.00
C PRO A 46 -12.21 0.91 -11.96
N ALA A 47 -11.09 1.32 -12.57
CA ALA A 47 -11.04 2.43 -13.52
C ALA A 47 -10.34 2.09 -14.85
N THR A 48 -10.12 0.79 -15.12
CA THR A 48 -9.61 0.28 -16.40
C THR A 48 -10.49 -0.86 -16.93
N GLU A 49 -10.31 -1.25 -18.18
CA GLU A 49 -10.98 -2.43 -18.76
C GLU A 49 -10.46 -3.75 -18.16
N GLU A 50 -9.21 -3.77 -17.71
CA GLU A 50 -8.53 -4.94 -17.15
C GLU A 50 -8.88 -5.18 -15.67
N SER A 51 -9.08 -4.09 -14.90
CA SER A 51 -9.34 -4.14 -13.45
C SER A 51 -10.50 -5.04 -13.00
N PRO A 52 -11.66 -5.14 -13.69
CA PRO A 52 -12.75 -6.03 -13.27
C PRO A 52 -12.36 -7.51 -13.21
N ARG A 53 -11.44 -7.96 -14.08
CA ARG A 53 -10.91 -9.34 -14.04
C ARG A 53 -10.12 -9.57 -12.75
N ILE A 54 -9.27 -8.61 -12.38
CA ILE A 54 -8.49 -8.65 -11.13
C ILE A 54 -9.42 -8.68 -9.91
N LEU A 55 -10.46 -7.84 -9.93
CA LEU A 55 -11.46 -7.80 -8.86
C LEU A 55 -12.22 -9.13 -8.72
N LEU A 56 -12.60 -9.77 -9.83
CA LEU A 56 -13.28 -11.07 -9.80
C LEU A 56 -12.38 -12.15 -9.19
N MET A 57 -11.09 -12.16 -9.52
CA MET A 57 -10.14 -13.12 -8.94
C MET A 57 -9.94 -12.88 -7.43
N TRP A 58 -9.88 -11.62 -7.00
CA TRP A 58 -9.87 -11.26 -5.58
C TRP A 58 -11.11 -11.75 -4.84
N GLN A 59 -12.31 -11.49 -5.39
CA GLN A 59 -13.58 -11.94 -4.81
C GLN A 59 -13.66 -13.48 -4.73
N GLY A 60 -13.28 -14.18 -5.80
CA GLY A 60 -13.25 -15.64 -5.83
C GLY A 60 -12.28 -16.23 -4.81
N SER A 61 -11.08 -15.64 -4.68
CA SER A 61 -10.07 -16.05 -3.72
C SER A 61 -10.53 -15.83 -2.27
N TRP A 62 -11.15 -14.68 -1.98
CA TRP A 62 -11.72 -14.43 -0.66
C TRP A 62 -12.90 -15.33 -0.33
N LEU A 63 -13.78 -15.61 -1.30
CA LEU A 63 -14.87 -16.56 -1.08
C LEU A 63 -14.32 -17.93 -0.68
N ALA A 64 -13.30 -18.43 -1.39
CA ALA A 64 -12.64 -19.69 -1.04
C ALA A 64 -11.98 -19.63 0.35
N ALA A 65 -11.32 -18.52 0.68
CA ALA A 65 -10.69 -18.31 1.99
C ALA A 65 -11.71 -18.23 3.13
N ILE A 66 -12.83 -17.54 2.94
CA ILE A 66 -13.91 -17.42 3.93
C ILE A 66 -14.58 -18.77 4.16
N ILE A 67 -14.86 -19.54 3.10
CA ILE A 67 -15.42 -20.90 3.24
C ILE A 67 -14.47 -21.79 4.04
N THR A 68 -13.18 -21.77 3.69
CA THR A 68 -12.15 -22.57 4.38
C THR A 68 -12.01 -22.13 5.84
N GLY A 69 -11.91 -20.82 6.07
CA GLY A 69 -11.82 -20.23 7.40
C GLY A 69 -13.04 -20.56 8.26
N ALA A 70 -14.25 -20.48 7.71
CA ALA A 70 -15.49 -20.83 8.41
C ALA A 70 -15.52 -22.31 8.81
N VAL A 71 -15.06 -23.22 7.94
CA VAL A 71 -14.95 -24.65 8.28
C VAL A 71 -13.94 -24.85 9.41
N VAL A 72 -12.73 -24.28 9.29
CA VAL A 72 -11.67 -24.42 10.30
C VAL A 72 -12.09 -23.82 11.65
N TRP A 73 -12.60 -22.60 11.65
CA TRP A 73 -13.11 -21.95 12.86
C TRP A 73 -14.30 -22.70 13.45
N GLY A 74 -15.20 -23.21 12.61
CA GLY A 74 -16.31 -24.06 13.03
C GLY A 74 -15.83 -25.32 13.75
N LEU A 75 -14.82 -26.01 13.21
CA LEU A 75 -14.23 -27.21 13.83
C LEU A 75 -13.49 -26.89 15.13
N ILE A 76 -12.77 -25.77 15.19
CA ILE A 76 -12.09 -25.32 16.43
C ILE A 76 -13.11 -25.01 17.51
N VAL A 77 -14.14 -24.20 17.20
CA VAL A 77 -15.20 -23.84 18.13
C VAL A 77 -15.97 -25.07 18.57
N TRP A 78 -16.29 -25.98 17.64
CA TRP A 78 -16.91 -27.27 17.94
C TRP A 78 -16.06 -28.07 18.93
N SER A 79 -14.76 -28.19 18.69
CA SER A 79 -13.84 -28.90 19.57
C SER A 79 -13.81 -28.29 20.98
N CYS A 80 -13.67 -26.96 21.06
CA CYS A 80 -13.64 -26.22 22.32
C CYS A 80 -14.94 -26.34 23.14
N ILE A 81 -16.11 -26.50 22.50
CA ILE A 81 -17.41 -26.59 23.18
C ILE A 81 -17.75 -28.04 23.55
N PHE A 82 -17.64 -28.96 22.59
CA PHE A 82 -18.14 -30.34 22.76
C PHE A 82 -17.12 -31.27 23.41
N HIS A 83 -15.82 -31.03 23.21
CA HIS A 83 -14.74 -31.85 23.79
C HIS A 83 -14.10 -31.20 25.02
N ARG A 84 -14.74 -30.18 25.60
CA ARG A 84 -14.30 -29.58 26.86
C ARG A 84 -14.43 -30.57 28.02
N LYS A 85 -13.38 -30.70 28.84
CA LYS A 85 -13.37 -31.52 30.05
C LYS A 85 -14.53 -31.13 30.99
N LYS A 86 -15.35 -32.11 31.40
CA LYS A 86 -16.49 -31.90 32.31
C LYS A 86 -16.23 -32.52 33.69
N HIS A 87 -15.65 -33.71 33.74
CA HIS A 87 -15.30 -34.39 35.00
C HIS A 87 -13.80 -34.67 35.10
N ALA A 88 -13.28 -34.80 36.33
CA ALA A 88 -11.85 -35.00 36.58
C ALA A 88 -11.34 -36.31 35.98
N ASP A 89 -12.18 -37.36 36.00
CA ASP A 89 -11.87 -38.73 35.62
C ASP A 89 -12.15 -39.04 34.13
N ASP A 90 -12.62 -38.07 33.35
CA ASP A 90 -12.84 -38.23 31.91
C ASP A 90 -11.49 -38.36 31.18
N ILE A 91 -11.16 -39.58 30.74
CA ILE A 91 -10.02 -39.86 29.86
C ILE A 91 -10.46 -39.83 28.39
N PRO A 92 -9.69 -39.18 27.49
CA PRO A 92 -10.06 -39.11 26.08
C PRO A 92 -9.87 -40.46 25.37
N ILE A 93 -10.66 -40.71 24.34
CA ILE A 93 -10.44 -41.86 23.45
C ILE A 93 -9.07 -41.74 22.77
N GLN A 94 -8.29 -42.82 22.78
CA GLN A 94 -6.99 -42.87 22.12
C GLN A 94 -7.15 -43.40 20.70
N THR A 95 -7.12 -42.50 19.73
CA THR A 95 -7.06 -42.82 18.30
C THR A 95 -5.73 -42.31 17.75
N ARG A 96 -5.13 -43.04 16.80
CA ARG A 96 -3.80 -42.68 16.25
C ARG A 96 -3.80 -42.45 14.75
N TYR A 97 -4.47 -43.29 13.98
CA TYR A 97 -4.42 -43.25 12.51
C TYR A 97 -5.82 -43.39 11.92
N ASN A 98 -6.09 -42.59 10.90
CA ASN A 98 -7.31 -42.67 10.10
C ASN A 98 -6.97 -42.28 8.65
N LEU A 99 -6.44 -43.26 7.89
CA LEU A 99 -6.00 -43.05 6.51
C LEU A 99 -7.04 -42.35 5.62
N PRO A 100 -8.36 -42.66 5.69
CA PRO A 100 -9.37 -41.94 4.92
C PRO A 100 -9.41 -40.43 5.18
N ILE A 101 -9.38 -39.97 6.44
CA ILE A 101 -9.40 -38.52 6.74
C ILE A 101 -8.07 -37.86 6.40
N GLU A 102 -6.97 -38.58 6.58
CA GLU A 102 -5.62 -38.12 6.22
C GLU A 102 -5.49 -37.88 4.72
N ALA A 103 -6.03 -38.78 3.90
CA ALA A 103 -6.12 -38.59 2.47
C ALA A 103 -7.02 -37.40 2.10
N LEU A 104 -8.17 -37.23 2.78
CA LEU A 104 -9.11 -36.14 2.51
C LEU A 104 -8.46 -34.77 2.69
N TYR A 105 -7.87 -34.47 3.86
CA TYR A 105 -7.28 -33.15 4.12
C TYR A 105 -5.96 -32.91 3.39
N THR A 106 -5.40 -33.92 2.72
CA THR A 106 -4.19 -33.79 1.88
C THR A 106 -4.57 -33.51 0.43
N ILE A 107 -5.49 -34.32 -0.12
CA ILE A 107 -5.92 -34.20 -1.53
C ILE A 107 -6.78 -32.95 -1.72
N LEU A 108 -7.68 -32.62 -0.78
CA LEU A 108 -8.59 -31.49 -0.94
C LEU A 108 -7.84 -30.15 -1.07
N PRO A 109 -6.91 -29.77 -0.17
CA PRO A 109 -6.15 -28.53 -0.35
C PRO A 109 -5.27 -28.54 -1.59
N PHE A 110 -4.70 -29.68 -1.96
CA PHE A 110 -3.93 -29.80 -3.20
C PHE A 110 -4.77 -29.46 -4.43
N VAL A 111 -5.97 -30.05 -4.55
CA VAL A 111 -6.90 -29.76 -5.65
C VAL A 111 -7.32 -28.29 -5.62
N MET A 112 -7.59 -27.71 -4.45
CA MET A 112 -7.92 -26.29 -4.32
C MET A 112 -6.81 -25.38 -4.85
N VAL A 113 -5.55 -25.66 -4.50
CA VAL A 113 -4.38 -24.90 -4.99
C VAL A 113 -4.24 -25.04 -6.51
N VAL A 114 -4.40 -26.25 -7.07
CA VAL A 114 -4.33 -26.46 -8.53
C VAL A 114 -5.39 -25.64 -9.26
N VAL A 115 -6.62 -25.60 -8.75
CA VAL A 115 -7.70 -24.82 -9.34
C VAL A 115 -7.40 -23.31 -9.27
N LEU A 116 -6.97 -22.80 -8.10
CA LEU A 116 -6.59 -21.39 -7.96
C LEU A 116 -5.43 -21.02 -8.89
N PHE A 117 -4.39 -21.86 -8.95
CA PHE A 117 -3.24 -21.65 -9.83
C PHE A 117 -3.64 -21.55 -11.30
N TYR A 118 -4.51 -22.45 -11.78
CA TYR A 118 -5.01 -22.39 -13.16
C TYR A 118 -5.69 -21.06 -13.48
N PHE A 119 -6.56 -20.56 -12.59
CA PHE A 119 -7.24 -19.28 -12.79
C PHE A 119 -6.26 -18.10 -12.70
N THR A 120 -5.31 -18.13 -11.76
CA THR A 120 -4.28 -17.10 -11.63
C THR A 120 -3.47 -16.98 -12.90
N GLU A 121 -2.93 -18.09 -13.40
CA GLU A 121 -2.07 -18.06 -14.59
C GLU A 121 -2.82 -17.61 -15.84
N ARG A 122 -4.04 -18.12 -16.05
CA ARG A 122 -4.90 -17.69 -17.16
C ARG A 122 -5.18 -16.19 -17.13
N ASP A 123 -5.53 -15.65 -15.96
CA ASP A 123 -5.90 -14.24 -15.86
C ASP A 123 -4.66 -13.34 -15.92
N GLN A 124 -3.53 -13.76 -15.35
CA GLN A 124 -2.24 -13.07 -15.47
C GLN A 124 -1.79 -12.99 -16.93
N SER A 125 -1.85 -14.10 -17.69
CA SER A 125 -1.43 -14.12 -19.09
C SER A 125 -2.27 -13.19 -19.97
N ILE A 126 -3.56 -13.01 -19.64
CA ILE A 126 -4.46 -12.09 -20.35
C ILE A 126 -4.16 -10.62 -19.99
N ILE A 127 -3.83 -10.34 -18.73
CA ILE A 127 -3.55 -8.98 -18.25
C ILE A 127 -2.20 -8.48 -18.78
N LEU A 128 -1.21 -9.36 -18.90
CA LEU A 128 0.13 -9.04 -19.39
C LEU A 128 0.27 -9.21 -20.92
N ASP A 129 -0.83 -9.41 -21.63
CA ASP A 129 -0.83 -9.51 -23.08
C ASP A 129 -0.64 -8.13 -23.73
N GLU A 130 0.31 -8.03 -24.65
CA GLU A 130 0.70 -6.78 -25.34
C GLU A 130 0.53 -6.90 -26.87
N ASP A 131 -0.23 -7.88 -27.35
CA ASP A 131 -0.42 -8.14 -28.78
C ASP A 131 -1.29 -7.08 -29.50
N ARG A 132 -1.87 -6.13 -28.77
CA ARG A 132 -2.79 -5.11 -29.31
C ARG A 132 -2.00 -3.87 -29.77
N PRO A 133 -2.37 -3.25 -30.92
CA PRO A 133 -1.75 -2.01 -31.32
C PRO A 133 -2.20 -0.87 -30.38
N ALA A 134 -1.26 -0.32 -29.60
CA ALA A 134 -1.54 0.77 -28.67
C ALA A 134 -1.83 2.11 -29.37
N ASP A 135 -2.79 2.87 -28.82
CA ASP A 135 -3.13 4.23 -29.29
C ASP A 135 -2.12 5.28 -28.80
N LEU A 136 -1.56 5.04 -27.62
CA LEU A 136 -0.67 5.94 -26.91
C LEU A 136 0.47 5.15 -26.27
N THR A 137 1.69 5.67 -26.36
CA THR A 137 2.84 5.14 -25.62
C THR A 137 3.30 6.18 -24.61
N VAL A 138 3.35 5.79 -23.34
CA VAL A 138 3.87 6.60 -22.24
C VAL A 138 5.05 5.89 -21.58
N ASN A 139 6.18 6.57 -21.47
CA ASN A 139 7.27 6.09 -20.64
C ASN A 139 7.22 6.74 -19.26
N VAL A 140 7.10 5.91 -18.23
CA VAL A 140 7.14 6.29 -16.82
C VAL A 140 8.56 6.12 -16.32
N VAL A 141 9.14 7.19 -15.79
CA VAL A 141 10.47 7.20 -15.21
C VAL A 141 10.39 7.42 -13.70
N GLY A 142 10.80 6.41 -12.94
CA GLY A 142 11.04 6.53 -11.50
C GLY A 142 12.39 7.17 -11.22
N ARG A 143 12.44 8.15 -10.32
CA ARG A 143 13.68 8.78 -9.84
C ARG A 143 13.57 9.20 -8.38
N GLN A 144 14.67 9.33 -7.67
CA GLN A 144 14.68 9.83 -6.29
C GLN A 144 14.37 11.33 -6.26
N TRP A 145 13.32 11.80 -5.57
CA TRP A 145 12.12 11.10 -5.11
C TRP A 145 10.89 11.73 -5.78
N SER A 146 10.75 11.51 -7.08
CA SER A 146 9.65 11.99 -7.90
C SER A 146 9.48 11.13 -9.16
N TRP A 147 8.49 11.47 -9.98
CA TRP A 147 8.18 10.76 -11.22
C TRP A 147 8.36 11.67 -12.43
N SER A 148 8.56 11.07 -13.60
CA SER A 148 8.52 11.77 -14.88
C SER A 148 7.78 10.93 -15.90
N PHE A 149 6.95 11.58 -16.71
CA PHE A 149 6.10 10.95 -17.71
C PHE A 149 6.46 11.49 -19.08
N ASN A 150 6.97 10.62 -19.94
CA ASN A 150 7.28 10.93 -21.32
C ASN A 150 6.10 10.45 -22.19
N TYR A 151 5.38 11.37 -22.81
CA TYR A 151 4.38 11.06 -23.84
C TYR A 151 5.11 10.79 -25.15
N VAL A 152 5.55 9.55 -25.34
CA VAL A 152 6.44 9.13 -26.44
C VAL A 152 5.79 9.43 -27.80
N THR A 153 4.50 9.12 -27.95
CA THR A 153 3.75 9.34 -29.19
C THR A 153 3.62 10.82 -29.54
N GLN A 154 3.45 11.70 -28.54
CA GLN A 154 3.24 13.14 -28.75
C GLN A 154 4.52 13.96 -28.69
N ASN A 155 5.64 13.34 -28.32
CA ASN A 155 6.95 13.97 -28.11
C ASN A 155 6.86 15.16 -27.12
N ALA A 156 6.26 14.91 -25.96
CA ALA A 156 6.16 15.85 -24.86
C ALA A 156 6.45 15.12 -23.54
N TYR A 157 6.77 15.86 -22.49
CA TYR A 157 7.01 15.26 -21.17
C TYR A 157 6.41 16.10 -20.03
N GLU A 158 6.14 15.42 -18.93
CA GLU A 158 5.77 16.03 -17.66
C GLU A 158 6.70 15.51 -16.56
N THR A 159 7.13 16.36 -15.64
CA THR A 159 8.08 15.97 -14.59
C THR A 159 7.76 16.69 -13.30
N GLY A 160 7.88 15.96 -12.20
CA GLY A 160 7.58 16.48 -10.87
C GLY A 160 8.82 16.84 -10.08
N THR A 161 8.61 17.31 -8.87
CA THR A 161 9.63 17.40 -7.82
C THR A 161 9.06 16.81 -6.53
N PRO A 162 9.87 16.56 -5.50
CA PRO A 162 9.34 16.17 -4.19
C PRO A 162 8.36 17.20 -3.58
N ALA A 163 8.42 18.46 -4.01
CA ALA A 163 7.50 19.52 -3.59
C ALA A 163 6.25 19.63 -4.47
N GLN A 164 6.36 19.30 -5.76
CA GLN A 164 5.28 19.40 -6.73
C GLN A 164 5.07 18.06 -7.44
N GLN A 165 3.96 17.40 -7.13
CA GLN A 165 3.62 16.10 -7.73
C GLN A 165 3.40 16.25 -9.23
N PRO A 166 3.92 15.34 -10.06
CA PRO A 166 3.63 15.33 -11.49
C PRO A 166 2.22 14.77 -11.75
N GLU A 167 1.63 15.19 -12.86
CA GLU A 167 0.37 14.67 -13.35
C GLU A 167 0.60 13.81 -14.60
N LEU A 168 -0.08 12.68 -14.68
CA LEU A 168 -0.15 11.82 -15.86
C LEU A 168 -1.54 11.97 -16.45
N TRP A 169 -1.63 12.50 -17.66
CA TRP A 169 -2.87 12.71 -18.38
C TRP A 169 -3.09 11.60 -19.38
N LEU A 170 -4.22 10.91 -19.30
CA LEU A 170 -4.58 9.80 -20.18
C LEU A 170 -5.95 10.05 -20.81
N PRO A 171 -6.12 9.82 -22.13
CA PRO A 171 -7.43 9.86 -22.75
C PRO A 171 -8.24 8.62 -22.37
N VAL A 172 -9.51 8.81 -22.03
CA VAL A 172 -10.44 7.71 -21.71
C VAL A 172 -10.68 6.81 -22.93
N ASN A 173 -10.83 5.50 -22.71
CA ASN A 173 -11.09 4.46 -23.71
C ASN A 173 -10.03 4.36 -24.82
N LYS A 174 -8.78 4.70 -24.51
CA LYS A 174 -7.63 4.51 -25.40
C LYS A 174 -6.67 3.52 -24.78
N LEU A 175 -6.16 2.60 -25.59
CA LEU A 175 -5.17 1.64 -25.12
C LEU A 175 -3.83 2.34 -24.95
N VAL A 176 -3.28 2.29 -23.74
CA VAL A 176 -2.01 2.94 -23.39
C VAL A 176 -0.96 1.87 -23.13
N HIS A 177 0.11 1.90 -23.91
CA HIS A 177 1.32 1.12 -23.68
C HIS A 177 2.26 1.89 -22.74
N PHE A 178 2.66 1.24 -21.65
CA PHE A 178 3.53 1.82 -20.64
C PHE A 178 4.91 1.18 -20.67
N ASP A 179 5.95 1.98 -20.95
CA ASP A 179 7.33 1.62 -20.63
C ASP A 179 7.65 2.10 -19.22
N VAL A 180 7.87 1.23 -18.24
CA VAL A 180 8.33 1.65 -16.91
C VAL A 180 9.83 1.43 -16.74
N THR A 181 10.53 2.51 -16.38
CA THR A 181 11.99 2.55 -16.30
C THR A 181 12.46 3.34 -15.07
N SER A 182 13.62 3.00 -14.52
CA SER A 182 14.20 3.75 -13.39
C SER A 182 15.50 4.44 -13.76
N ALA A 183 15.66 5.68 -13.29
CA ALA A 183 16.89 6.46 -13.40
C ALA A 183 17.91 6.16 -12.31
N ASP A 184 17.53 5.46 -11.23
CA ASP A 184 18.42 5.24 -10.10
C ASP A 184 18.19 3.93 -9.33
N VAL A 185 17.16 3.88 -8.48
CA VAL A 185 16.86 2.77 -7.57
C VAL A 185 15.57 2.06 -7.97
N ILE A 186 15.24 0.95 -7.32
CA ILE A 186 13.98 0.27 -7.57
C ILE A 186 12.83 1.15 -7.02
N HIS A 187 11.80 1.37 -7.84
CA HIS A 187 10.51 1.93 -7.44
C HIS A 187 9.40 0.94 -7.82
N SER A 188 8.14 1.27 -7.56
CA SER A 188 7.01 0.51 -8.12
C SER A 188 5.89 1.47 -8.45
N TRP A 189 5.48 1.47 -9.72
CA TRP A 189 4.41 2.33 -10.20
C TRP A 189 3.08 1.67 -9.89
N TRP A 190 2.27 2.33 -9.06
CA TRP A 190 0.99 1.79 -8.64
C TRP A 190 -0.10 2.85 -8.63
N VAL A 191 -1.19 2.56 -9.34
CA VAL A 191 -2.44 3.31 -9.27
C VAL A 191 -3.50 2.37 -8.67
N PRO A 192 -3.89 2.54 -7.38
CA PRO A 192 -4.81 1.62 -6.72
C PRO A 192 -6.12 1.38 -7.48
N ASN A 193 -6.71 2.42 -8.09
CA ASN A 193 -7.93 2.29 -8.87
C ASN A 193 -7.77 1.46 -10.15
N PHE A 194 -6.55 1.26 -10.63
CA PHE A 194 -6.26 0.40 -11.78
C PHE A 194 -6.06 -1.07 -11.35
N LEU A 195 -5.99 -1.34 -10.05
CA LEU A 195 -5.75 -2.67 -9.46
C LEU A 195 -4.50 -3.38 -10.00
N PHE A 196 -3.59 -2.63 -10.61
CA PHE A 196 -2.38 -3.13 -11.25
C PHE A 196 -1.18 -2.31 -10.80
N LYS A 197 -0.05 -2.99 -10.58
CA LYS A 197 1.23 -2.37 -10.26
C LYS A 197 2.33 -3.04 -11.08
N MET A 198 3.34 -2.28 -11.44
CA MET A 198 4.56 -2.81 -12.05
C MET A 198 5.77 -2.20 -11.37
N ASP A 199 6.72 -3.05 -11.00
CA ASP A 199 7.97 -2.58 -10.40
C ASP A 199 8.85 -1.93 -11.47
N VAL A 200 9.55 -0.88 -11.07
CA VAL A 200 10.32 0.01 -11.93
C VAL A 200 11.79 -0.19 -11.58
N ILE A 201 12.50 -0.95 -12.42
CA ILE A 201 13.80 -1.53 -12.07
C ILE A 201 14.91 -0.84 -12.88
N PRO A 202 15.99 -0.34 -12.25
CA PRO A 202 17.11 0.24 -12.98
C PRO A 202 17.71 -0.74 -13.98
N GLY A 203 17.91 -0.27 -15.21
CA GLY A 203 18.44 -1.09 -16.30
C GLY A 203 17.47 -2.17 -16.82
N ARG A 204 16.21 -2.20 -16.41
CA ARG A 204 15.20 -3.06 -17.04
C ARG A 204 13.99 -2.23 -17.40
N THR A 205 13.61 -2.27 -18.66
CA THR A 205 12.32 -1.75 -19.09
C THR A 205 11.29 -2.86 -18.89
N ASN A 206 10.37 -2.67 -17.95
CA ASN A 206 9.17 -3.48 -17.91
C ASN A 206 8.10 -2.78 -18.72
N THR A 207 7.23 -3.56 -19.36
CA THR A 207 6.13 -3.07 -20.19
C THR A 207 4.81 -3.63 -19.68
N PHE A 208 3.72 -2.92 -19.97
CA PHE A 208 2.35 -3.42 -19.86
C PHE A 208 1.41 -2.50 -20.63
N GLU A 209 0.20 -2.99 -20.88
CA GLU A 209 -0.87 -2.19 -21.49
C GLU A 209 -2.09 -2.12 -20.59
N LEU A 210 -2.77 -0.97 -20.58
CA LEU A 210 -4.09 -0.85 -19.96
C LEU A 210 -4.95 0.20 -20.66
N THR A 211 -6.26 0.06 -20.51
CA THR A 211 -7.25 1.01 -21.07
C THR A 211 -8.03 1.68 -19.95
N PRO A 212 -7.77 2.95 -19.61
CA PRO A 212 -8.55 3.67 -18.61
C PRO A 212 -9.96 3.96 -19.15
N ASN A 213 -11.00 3.52 -18.46
CA ASN A 213 -12.39 3.59 -18.95
C ASN A 213 -13.31 4.47 -18.08
N LYS A 214 -12.76 5.15 -17.07
CA LYS A 214 -13.51 6.00 -16.15
C LYS A 214 -12.85 7.37 -16.03
N LEU A 215 -13.57 8.42 -16.43
CA LEU A 215 -13.14 9.80 -16.26
C LEU A 215 -12.93 10.14 -14.78
N GLY A 216 -11.92 10.95 -14.51
CA GLY A 216 -11.65 11.47 -13.17
C GLY A 216 -10.17 11.56 -12.84
N THR A 217 -9.91 11.89 -11.58
CA THR A 217 -8.56 12.05 -11.03
C THR A 217 -8.28 10.93 -10.05
N PHE A 218 -7.18 10.21 -10.25
CA PHE A 218 -6.76 9.08 -9.45
C PHE A 218 -5.40 9.35 -8.82
N SER A 219 -5.17 8.84 -7.61
CA SER A 219 -3.89 8.95 -6.93
C SER A 219 -2.98 7.80 -7.32
N GLY A 220 -1.75 8.11 -7.68
CA GLY A 220 -0.65 7.17 -7.87
C GLY A 220 0.36 7.24 -6.74
N LYS A 221 1.00 6.12 -6.44
CA LYS A 221 1.94 5.96 -5.32
C LYS A 221 3.14 5.12 -5.75
N CYS A 222 4.28 5.36 -5.09
CA CYS A 222 5.38 4.40 -5.10
C CYS A 222 5.07 3.24 -4.14
N ALA A 223 5.16 2.00 -4.63
CA ALA A 223 4.84 0.80 -3.85
C ALA A 223 6.06 -0.08 -3.48
N GLU A 224 7.28 0.36 -3.80
CA GLU A 224 8.53 -0.33 -3.46
C GLU A 224 9.50 0.66 -2.78
N LEU A 225 10.19 0.21 -1.73
CA LEU A 225 11.00 1.10 -0.89
C LEU A 225 12.18 1.68 -1.69
N CYS A 226 12.17 3.00 -1.90
CA CYS A 226 13.13 3.71 -2.74
C CYS A 226 13.98 4.76 -2.00
N GLY A 227 14.00 4.70 -0.66
CA GLY A 227 14.81 5.57 0.20
C GLY A 227 14.00 6.51 1.07
N ARG A 228 14.63 7.62 1.50
CA ARG A 228 14.16 8.48 2.59
C ARG A 228 12.76 9.07 2.36
N ASP A 229 12.48 9.57 1.16
CA ASP A 229 11.18 10.19 0.83
C ASP A 229 10.24 9.23 0.09
N HIS A 230 10.41 7.90 0.26
CA HIS A 230 9.56 6.88 -0.36
C HIS A 230 8.05 7.15 -0.18
N SER A 231 7.63 7.48 1.05
CA SER A 231 6.22 7.74 1.38
C SER A 231 5.66 9.02 0.77
N ARG A 232 6.50 9.87 0.17
CA ARG A 232 6.13 11.15 -0.45
C ARG A 232 6.10 11.08 -1.98
N MET A 233 6.43 9.93 -2.57
CA MET A 233 6.45 9.74 -4.02
C MET A 233 5.07 9.50 -4.61
N PHE A 234 4.22 10.52 -4.49
CA PHE A 234 2.90 10.58 -5.10
C PHE A 234 2.95 11.17 -6.51
N PHE A 235 2.02 10.74 -7.33
CA PHE A 235 1.69 11.37 -8.61
C PHE A 235 0.17 11.33 -8.79
N THR A 236 -0.33 12.14 -9.71
CA THR A 236 -1.75 12.19 -10.03
C THR A 236 -1.98 11.62 -11.41
N VAL A 237 -3.03 10.84 -11.62
CA VAL A 237 -3.46 10.39 -12.94
C VAL A 237 -4.80 11.04 -13.27
N LYS A 238 -4.86 11.82 -14.36
CA LYS A 238 -6.08 12.45 -14.87
C LYS A 238 -6.54 11.70 -16.10
N VAL A 239 -7.67 11.01 -15.99
CA VAL A 239 -8.34 10.37 -17.13
C VAL A 239 -9.38 11.34 -17.66
N VAL A 240 -9.16 11.82 -18.88
CA VAL A 240 -9.88 12.97 -19.46
C VAL A 240 -10.45 12.64 -20.84
N SER A 241 -11.24 13.55 -21.40
CA SER A 241 -11.66 13.46 -22.80
C SER A 241 -10.47 13.61 -23.75
N GLU A 242 -10.61 13.11 -24.98
CA GLU A 242 -9.54 13.22 -25.99
C GLU A 242 -9.20 14.68 -26.33
N ASP A 243 -10.18 15.60 -26.27
CA ASP A 243 -9.99 17.02 -26.49
C ASP A 243 -9.18 17.68 -25.37
N GLU A 244 -9.51 17.38 -24.10
CA GLU A 244 -8.76 17.87 -22.94
C GLU A 244 -7.34 17.32 -22.93
N TYR A 245 -7.16 16.04 -23.27
CA TYR A 245 -5.84 15.44 -23.41
C TYR A 245 -4.99 16.17 -24.45
N ARG A 246 -5.53 16.40 -25.66
CA ARG A 246 -4.83 17.16 -26.71
C ARG A 246 -4.46 18.57 -26.25
N ALA A 247 -5.40 19.27 -25.60
CA ALA A 247 -5.16 20.62 -25.10
C ALA A 247 -4.02 20.65 -24.07
N HIS A 248 -3.96 19.68 -23.15
CA HIS A 248 -2.88 19.54 -22.18
C HIS A 248 -1.52 19.28 -22.84
N ILE A 249 -1.48 18.36 -23.81
CA ILE A 249 -0.25 18.09 -24.57
C ILE A 249 0.27 19.34 -25.29
N ASP A 250 -0.62 20.13 -25.88
CA ASP A 250 -0.25 21.40 -26.52
C ASP A 250 0.24 22.44 -25.50
N GLU A 251 -0.33 22.47 -24.30
CA GLU A 251 0.13 23.31 -23.18
C GLU A 251 1.55 22.91 -22.73
N LEU A 252 1.82 21.63 -22.52
CA LEU A 252 3.17 21.14 -22.19
C LEU A 252 4.20 21.61 -23.21
N LYS A 253 3.87 21.50 -24.50
CA LYS A 253 4.75 21.96 -25.59
C LYS A 253 4.97 23.48 -25.55
N LYS A 254 3.93 24.28 -25.29
CA LYS A 254 4.03 25.74 -25.13
C LYS A 254 4.90 26.13 -23.93
N ASN A 255 4.87 25.33 -22.87
CA ASN A 255 5.69 25.53 -21.68
C ASN A 255 7.14 25.05 -21.85
N GLY A 256 7.54 24.66 -23.06
CA GLY A 256 8.90 24.21 -23.36
C GLY A 256 9.18 22.76 -23.00
N GLN A 257 8.15 21.98 -22.65
CA GLN A 257 8.28 20.57 -22.29
C GLN A 257 8.12 19.64 -23.51
N GLN A 258 8.75 20.04 -24.62
CA GLN A 258 8.79 19.26 -25.86
C GLN A 258 10.02 18.35 -25.84
N GLY A 259 9.86 17.11 -26.30
CA GLY A 259 10.92 16.10 -26.28
C GLY A 259 10.65 14.99 -25.28
N GLN A 260 11.71 14.29 -24.88
CA GLN A 260 11.66 13.21 -23.91
C GLN A 260 12.81 13.38 -22.91
N LEU A 261 12.51 13.16 -21.64
CA LEU A 261 13.51 13.03 -20.59
C LEU A 261 14.24 11.69 -20.70
N PRO A 262 15.46 11.56 -20.14
CA PRO A 262 16.18 10.30 -20.11
C PRO A 262 15.30 9.17 -19.54
N ARG A 263 15.17 8.06 -20.27
CA ARG A 263 14.33 6.90 -19.91
C ARG A 263 14.99 5.98 -18.87
N GLY A 264 15.77 6.55 -17.97
CA GLY A 264 16.49 5.82 -16.93
C GLY A 264 17.93 5.42 -17.28
N VAL A 265 18.50 4.50 -16.47
CA VAL A 265 19.87 3.99 -16.66
C VAL A 265 19.89 3.04 -17.85
N GLU A 266 20.70 3.34 -18.86
CA GLU A 266 20.94 2.41 -19.98
C GLU A 266 21.54 1.10 -19.46
N ASN A 267 20.94 -0.05 -19.81
CA ASN A 267 21.51 -1.37 -19.53
C ASN A 267 22.32 -1.88 -20.72
N THR A 268 23.16 -1.02 -21.29
CA THR A 268 24.16 -1.47 -22.27
C THR A 268 25.28 -2.21 -21.54
N LYS A 269 25.94 -3.15 -22.22
CA LYS A 269 27.14 -3.81 -21.69
C LYS A 269 28.17 -2.77 -21.21
N GLU A 270 28.32 -1.69 -21.97
CA GLU A 270 29.21 -0.57 -21.66
C GLU A 270 28.80 0.23 -20.41
N ALA A 271 27.50 0.43 -20.19
CA ALA A 271 26.99 1.08 -18.98
C ALA A 271 27.19 0.20 -17.74
N ARG A 272 26.98 -1.12 -17.87
CA ARG A 272 27.25 -2.10 -16.79
C ARG A 272 28.74 -2.15 -16.44
N GLU A 273 29.61 -2.18 -17.44
CA GLU A 273 31.07 -2.18 -17.24
C GLU A 273 31.53 -0.86 -16.61
N ARG A 274 30.97 0.29 -17.02
CA ARG A 274 31.24 1.57 -16.36
C ARG A 274 30.82 1.59 -14.90
N ALA A 275 29.63 1.07 -14.57
CA ALA A 275 29.14 1.01 -13.20
C ALA A 275 30.02 0.11 -12.32
N TYR A 276 30.37 -1.08 -12.82
CA TYR A 276 31.26 -2.01 -12.12
C TYR A 276 32.64 -1.41 -11.85
N ASN A 277 33.23 -0.75 -12.84
CA ASN A 277 34.54 -0.10 -12.69
C ASN A 277 34.51 1.11 -11.74
N LEU A 278 33.36 1.79 -11.62
CA LEU A 278 33.18 2.87 -10.65
C LEU A 278 33.16 2.33 -9.22
N GLU A 279 32.51 1.19 -9.02
CA GLU A 279 32.40 0.52 -7.71
C GLU A 279 33.77 -0.01 -7.24
N ASP A 280 34.55 -0.57 -8.16
CA ASP A 280 35.94 -0.96 -7.92
C ASP A 280 36.83 0.25 -7.56
N SER A 281 36.67 1.37 -8.27
CA SER A 281 37.40 2.61 -7.96
C SER A 281 37.02 3.23 -6.61
N TYR A 282 35.77 3.11 -6.19
CA TYR A 282 35.30 3.57 -4.89
C TYR A 282 35.83 2.69 -3.75
N GLN A 283 35.92 1.37 -3.98
CA GLN A 283 36.54 0.45 -3.02
C GLN A 283 38.05 0.68 -2.89
N ASP A 284 38.76 0.98 -3.99
CA ASP A 284 40.20 1.28 -3.97
C ASP A 284 40.51 2.61 -3.26
N GLU A 285 39.66 3.63 -3.41
CA GLU A 285 39.83 4.92 -2.74
C GLU A 285 39.60 4.82 -1.21
N HIS A 286 38.77 3.87 -0.76
CA HIS A 286 38.48 3.61 0.66
C HIS A 286 39.22 2.42 1.27
N ALA A 287 39.99 1.66 0.48
CA ALA A 287 40.86 0.59 0.96
C ALA A 287 42.07 1.10 1.78
N GLY A 288 42.30 2.42 1.78
CA GLY A 288 43.36 3.07 2.55
C GLY A 288 42.95 3.59 3.95
N VAL A 289 41.68 3.47 4.35
CA VAL A 289 41.24 3.89 5.69
C VAL A 289 41.45 2.75 6.68
N ASP A 290 42.60 2.78 7.34
CA ASP A 290 42.95 1.86 8.41
C ASP A 290 41.92 1.89 9.55
N HIS A 291 41.14 0.82 9.68
CA HIS A 291 40.20 0.61 10.80
C HIS A 291 40.87 0.01 12.06
N SER A 292 42.20 -0.09 12.12
CA SER A 292 42.90 -0.70 13.25
C SER A 292 43.24 0.24 14.42
N THR A 293 42.68 1.46 14.43
CA THR A 293 42.68 2.32 15.64
C THR A 293 41.31 2.29 16.32
N GLU A 294 40.99 1.16 16.95
CA GLU A 294 40.07 1.16 18.09
C GLU A 294 40.77 1.88 19.26
N PRO A 295 40.19 2.94 19.86
CA PRO A 295 40.69 3.44 21.13
C PRO A 295 40.39 2.38 22.20
N ALA A 296 41.45 1.89 22.83
CA ALA A 296 41.40 0.90 23.89
C ALA A 296 40.49 1.31 25.05
N ALA A 297 39.74 0.32 25.55
CA ALA A 297 38.96 0.43 26.78
C ALA A 297 39.85 0.47 28.04
N GLY A 298 39.49 1.35 28.97
CA GLY A 298 39.97 1.46 30.35
C GLY A 298 40.18 2.95 30.73
N GLU A 299 39.76 3.48 31.87
CA GLU A 299 39.00 3.01 33.03
C GLU A 299 38.61 4.28 33.83
N GLU A 300 37.46 4.23 34.52
CA GLU A 300 37.00 5.08 35.65
C GLU A 300 36.87 6.62 35.52
N GLY A 301 35.63 7.09 35.73
CA GLY A 301 35.32 8.51 35.98
C GLY A 301 33.83 8.80 36.15
N SER A 302 33.24 8.27 37.24
CA SER A 302 32.03 8.74 37.96
C SER A 302 30.82 9.29 37.17
N GLU A 303 29.70 8.58 37.25
CA GLU A 303 28.36 9.16 37.06
C GLU A 303 28.13 10.36 38.00
N PRO A 304 27.57 11.48 37.53
CA PRO A 304 26.81 12.37 38.38
C PRO A 304 25.32 12.10 38.18
N THR A 305 24.73 11.69 39.30
CA THR A 305 23.33 11.66 39.67
C THR A 305 22.51 12.86 39.20
N ALA A 306 21.28 12.59 38.78
CA ALA A 306 20.21 13.58 38.69
C ALA A 306 19.77 13.99 40.10
N GLU A 307 19.68 15.28 40.36
CA GLU A 307 18.83 15.88 41.40
C GLU A 307 18.51 17.35 41.05
N GLU A 308 17.32 17.78 41.51
CA GLU A 308 16.59 19.03 41.29
C GLU A 308 17.37 20.33 41.58
N GLU A 309 16.99 21.45 40.94
CA GLU A 309 16.15 22.51 41.53
C GLU A 309 16.26 23.86 40.74
N ASP A 310 15.09 24.41 40.42
CA ASP A 310 14.71 25.82 40.15
C ASP A 310 15.74 26.90 39.80
N SER A 311 15.49 27.62 38.70
CA SER A 311 15.09 29.04 38.72
C SER A 311 15.02 29.69 37.32
N GLU A 312 13.83 30.16 36.96
CA GLU A 312 13.56 31.23 35.99
C GLU A 312 14.03 32.61 36.54
N PRO A 313 14.14 33.73 35.76
CA PRO A 313 13.28 34.04 34.61
C PRO A 313 13.91 34.75 33.39
N ALA A 314 13.03 34.84 32.39
CA ALA A 314 13.10 35.52 31.11
C ALA A 314 13.44 37.02 31.14
N SER A 315 13.96 37.51 30.01
CA SER A 315 13.93 38.92 29.61
C SER A 315 13.17 39.10 28.29
N ASP A 316 12.02 39.74 28.42
CA ASP A 316 11.18 40.54 27.51
C ASP A 316 11.38 40.56 25.98
N GLY A 317 10.22 40.47 25.30
CA GLY A 317 9.98 40.89 23.93
C GLY A 317 8.50 40.75 23.55
N ALA A 318 7.64 41.59 24.14
CA ALA A 318 6.18 41.60 23.99
C ALA A 318 5.67 42.02 22.59
N GLY A 319 4.49 41.51 22.21
CA GLY A 319 3.74 41.91 21.02
C GLY A 319 2.36 41.25 20.95
N THR A 320 1.45 41.73 21.78
CA THR A 320 0.09 41.25 22.13
C THR A 320 -0.95 41.29 21.00
N GLU A 321 -1.72 40.22 20.83
CA GLU A 321 -3.12 40.24 20.35
C GLU A 321 -4.07 40.09 21.56
N PRO A 322 -5.28 40.68 21.51
CA PRO A 322 -6.36 40.18 22.35
C PRO A 322 -7.64 39.89 21.55
N SER A 323 -8.13 38.66 21.70
CA SER A 323 -9.52 38.28 21.51
C SER A 323 -10.27 38.41 22.85
N THR A 324 -11.46 39.01 22.85
CA THR A 324 -12.47 38.75 23.89
C THR A 324 -13.87 38.80 23.31
N GLU A 325 -14.61 37.71 23.53
CA GLU A 325 -16.03 37.52 23.28
C GLU A 325 -16.93 38.40 24.17
N GLY A 326 -18.18 38.62 23.75
CA GLY A 326 -19.26 39.07 24.62
C GLY A 326 -20.41 39.78 23.89
N GLU A 327 -21.41 39.02 23.43
CA GLU A 327 -22.80 39.50 23.23
C GLU A 327 -23.43 39.91 24.58
N PRO A 328 -24.49 40.76 24.67
CA PRO A 328 -25.75 40.58 23.94
C PRO A 328 -26.60 41.85 23.57
N ALA A 329 -27.65 41.58 22.78
CA ALA A 329 -29.02 42.17 22.80
C ALA A 329 -29.32 43.63 22.35
N THR A 330 -30.11 43.69 21.26
CA THR A 330 -31.32 44.53 21.00
C THR A 330 -31.23 46.07 21.02
N SER A 331 -31.49 46.73 19.89
CA SER A 331 -32.79 47.37 19.58
C SER A 331 -32.78 48.23 18.29
N GLU A 332 -33.95 48.27 17.66
CA GLU A 332 -34.51 49.12 16.60
C GLU A 332 -33.78 50.39 16.11
N SER A 333 -33.79 50.64 14.79
CA SER A 333 -34.72 51.60 14.13
C SER A 333 -34.24 52.09 12.75
N GLY A 334 -35.21 52.22 11.81
CA GLY A 334 -35.21 53.14 10.65
C GLY A 334 -34.42 52.69 9.41
N GLY A 335 -34.96 52.51 8.20
CA GLY A 335 -36.21 53.02 7.62
C GLY A 335 -35.94 54.24 6.75
N THR A 336 -36.08 54.06 5.43
CA THR A 336 -36.33 55.03 4.34
C THR A 336 -35.17 55.93 3.84
N SER A 337 -34.79 55.76 2.58
CA SER A 337 -35.36 56.52 1.43
C SER A 337 -35.27 55.67 0.17
#